data_AF-U2ZSC1-F1
#
_entry.id   AF-U2ZSC1-F1
#
_cell.length_a   1.000
_cell.length_b   1.000
_cell.length_c   1.000
_cell.angle_alpha   90.00
_cell.angle_beta   90.00
_cell.angle_gamma   90.00
#
_symmetry.space_group_name_H-M   'P 1'
#
loop_
_entity.id
_entity.type
_entity.pdbx_description
1 polymer ?
#
loop_
_entity_poly.entity_id
_entity_poly.type
_entity_poly.pdbx_seq_one_letter_code
_entity_poly.pdbx_strand_id
1 'polypeptide(L)'
;MVWDLRRALLKKEEFESARLMDFDFRLRARATRLLAQAYALDETALVGNVALHDEDGVVALVATQTGTARHAVQAEYLRCLISAREALIAERGDPTPHRLA
;
A
#
# COMPACT_ATOMS: atom_id res chain seq x y z
N MET A 1 20.14 -37.03 -7.81
CA MET A 1 19.23 -35.99 -7.25
C MET A 1 18.19 -35.67 -8.30
N VAL A 2 16.92 -36.00 -8.05
CA VAL A 2 15.82 -35.57 -8.93
C VAL A 2 15.43 -34.16 -8.51
N TRP A 3 15.49 -33.21 -9.44
CA TRP A 3 15.08 -31.83 -9.19
C TRP A 3 13.56 -31.77 -9.18
N ASP A 4 12.97 -31.52 -8.02
CA ASP A 4 11.52 -31.34 -7.89
C ASP A 4 11.14 -29.92 -8.33
N LEU A 5 10.89 -29.78 -9.63
CA LEU A 5 10.46 -28.52 -10.25
C LEU A 5 9.18 -27.98 -9.59
N ARG A 6 8.24 -28.85 -9.20
CA ARG A 6 6.96 -28.43 -8.63
C ARG A 6 7.16 -27.75 -7.29
N ARG A 7 7.96 -28.36 -6.40
CA ARG A 7 8.27 -27.78 -5.09
C ARG A 7 9.05 -26.47 -5.21
N ALA A 8 9.95 -26.38 -6.19
CA ALA A 8 10.68 -25.14 -6.47
C ALA A 8 9.76 -24.01 -6.95
N LEU A 9 8.79 -24.32 -7.82
CA LEU A 9 7.82 -23.34 -8.32
C LEU A 9 6.86 -22.86 -7.22
N LEU A 10 6.34 -23.77 -6.38
CA LEU A 10 5.49 -23.40 -5.25
C LEU A 10 6.19 -22.47 -4.26
N LYS A 11 7.44 -22.78 -3.90
CA LYS A 11 8.23 -21.93 -3.00
C LYS A 11 8.47 -20.54 -3.60
N LYS A 12 8.66 -20.44 -4.92
CA LYS A 12 8.80 -19.16 -5.62
C LYS A 12 7.49 -18.35 -5.55
N GLU A 13 6.35 -19.00 -5.78
CA GLU A 13 5.03 -18.36 -5.72
C GLU A 13 4.73 -17.80 -4.33
N GLU A 14 4.99 -18.57 -3.27
CA GLU A 14 4.83 -18.13 -1.87
C GLU A 14 5.68 -16.89 -1.58
N PHE A 15 6.94 -16.90 -2.03
CA PHE A 15 7.86 -15.78 -1.85
C PHE A 15 7.40 -14.52 -2.59
N GLU A 16 7.02 -14.64 -3.86
CA GLU A 16 6.52 -13.48 -4.62
C GLU A 16 5.22 -12.93 -4.03
N SER A 17 4.31 -13.81 -3.60
CA SER A 17 3.06 -13.40 -2.95
C SER A 17 3.31 -12.61 -1.67
N ALA A 18 4.22 -13.09 -0.81
CA ALA A 18 4.62 -12.39 0.40
C ALA A 18 5.29 -11.03 0.10
N ARG A 19 6.16 -10.98 -0.93
CA ARG A 19 6.82 -9.74 -1.36
C ARG A 19 5.80 -8.69 -1.84
N LEU A 20 4.82 -9.11 -2.62
CA LEU A 20 3.76 -8.23 -3.13
C LEU A 20 2.86 -7.73 -2.00
N MET A 21 2.48 -8.60 -1.06
CA MET A 21 1.69 -8.20 0.11
C MET A 21 2.44 -7.23 1.04
N ASP A 22 3.75 -7.45 1.29
CA ASP A 22 4.57 -6.50 2.07
C ASP A 22 4.66 -5.14 1.36
N PHE A 23 4.83 -5.13 0.03
CA PHE A 23 4.88 -3.89 -0.73
C PHE A 23 3.54 -3.14 -0.69
N ASP A 24 2.42 -3.83 -0.91
CA ASP A 24 1.09 -3.23 -0.88
C ASP A 24 0.78 -2.62 0.50
N PHE A 25 1.07 -3.36 1.57
CA PHE A 25 0.86 -2.86 2.93
C PHE A 25 1.68 -1.59 3.19
N ARG A 26 2.95 -1.57 2.79
CA ARG A 26 3.82 -0.38 2.94
C ARG A 26 3.36 0.79 2.09
N LEU A 27 2.89 0.52 0.88
CA LEU A 27 2.34 1.53 -0.01
C LEU A 27 1.15 2.22 0.64
N ARG A 28 0.20 1.43 1.15
CA ARG A 28 -0.97 1.94 1.84
C ARG A 28 -0.60 2.71 3.10
N ALA A 29 0.25 2.15 3.96
CA ALA A 29 0.69 2.81 5.19
C ALA A 29 1.38 4.16 4.90
N ARG A 30 2.24 4.23 3.88
CA ARG A 30 2.93 5.47 3.50
C ARG A 30 1.99 6.48 2.86
N ALA A 31 1.09 6.05 1.97
CA ALA A 31 0.10 6.93 1.36
C ALA A 31 -0.85 7.52 2.42
N THR A 32 -1.31 6.72 3.38
CA THR A 32 -2.13 7.20 4.50
C THR A 32 -1.38 8.19 5.39
N ARG A 33 -0.07 8.00 5.59
CA ARG A 33 0.76 8.97 6.31
C ARG A 33 0.83 10.32 5.59
N LEU A 34 1.05 10.30 4.28
CA LEU A 34 1.06 11.52 3.46
C LEU A 34 -0.31 12.22 3.47
N LEU A 35 -1.39 11.43 3.43
CA LEU A 35 -2.75 11.96 3.55
C LEU A 35 -2.97 12.64 4.91
N ALA A 36 -2.54 12.01 6.01
CA ALA A 36 -2.62 12.61 7.35
C ALA A 36 -1.91 13.98 7.40
N GLN A 37 -0.73 14.07 6.80
CA GLN A 37 0.03 15.33 6.70
C GLN A 37 -0.73 16.39 5.90
N ALA A 38 -1.31 16.01 4.75
CA ALA A 38 -2.07 16.93 3.89
C ALA A 38 -3.29 17.54 4.61
N TYR A 39 -3.91 16.79 5.51
CA TYR A 39 -5.09 17.21 6.28
C TYR A 39 -4.77 17.63 7.73
N ALA A 40 -3.48 17.73 8.10
CA ALA A 40 -3.01 18.05 9.45
C ALA A 40 -3.62 17.16 10.57
N LEU A 41 -3.81 15.87 10.27
CA LEU A 41 -4.27 14.85 11.20
C LEU A 41 -3.08 14.17 11.90
N ASP A 42 -3.34 13.49 13.01
CA ASP A 42 -2.34 12.64 13.66
C ASP A 42 -1.98 11.44 12.75
N GLU A 43 -0.76 11.48 12.22
CA GLU A 43 -0.20 10.43 11.38
C GLU A 43 -0.25 9.04 12.02
N THR A 44 0.06 8.94 13.32
CA THR A 44 0.19 7.65 13.99
C THR A 44 -1.19 7.02 14.17
N ALA A 45 -2.16 7.82 14.62
CA ALA A 45 -3.54 7.39 14.74
C ALA A 45 -4.12 6.97 13.37
N LEU A 46 -3.91 7.76 12.31
CA LEU A 46 -4.49 7.45 11.01
C LEU A 46 -3.83 6.25 10.35
N VAL A 47 -2.50 6.12 10.40
CA VAL A 47 -1.79 4.96 9.84
C VAL A 47 -2.17 3.66 10.56
N GLY A 48 -2.44 3.71 11.87
CA GLY A 48 -2.95 2.56 12.62
C GLY A 48 -4.26 1.99 12.07
N ASN A 49 -5.08 2.82 11.42
CA ASN A 49 -6.34 2.41 10.81
C ASN A 49 -6.17 1.59 9.52
N VAL A 50 -4.99 1.61 8.88
CA VAL A 50 -4.72 0.86 7.63
C VAL A 50 -4.81 -0.66 7.83
N ALA A 51 -4.57 -1.14 9.06
CA ALA A 51 -4.73 -2.57 9.38
C ALA A 51 -6.19 -3.01 9.49
N LEU A 52 -7.11 -2.07 9.77
CA LEU A 52 -8.52 -2.35 10.02
C LEU A 52 -9.43 -1.96 8.86
N HIS A 53 -8.99 -1.01 8.05
CA HIS A 53 -9.77 -0.43 6.96
C HIS A 53 -9.05 -0.63 5.63
N ASP A 54 -9.83 -0.87 4.58
CA ASP A 54 -9.38 -0.74 3.21
C ASP A 54 -9.22 0.74 2.83
N GLU A 55 -8.82 1.00 1.58
CA GLU A 55 -8.68 2.35 1.05
C GLU A 55 -9.97 3.18 1.22
N ASP A 56 -11.11 2.61 0.84
CA ASP A 56 -12.41 3.28 0.92
C ASP A 56 -12.77 3.65 2.36
N GLY A 57 -12.45 2.79 3.33
CA GLY A 57 -12.64 3.03 4.76
C GLY A 57 -11.76 4.17 5.30
N VAL A 58 -10.48 4.21 4.91
CA VAL A 58 -9.57 5.30 5.31
C VAL A 58 -10.05 6.64 4.74
N VAL A 59 -10.46 6.67 3.48
CA VAL A 59 -10.99 7.88 2.83
C VAL A 59 -12.27 8.35 3.50
N ALA A 60 -13.19 7.44 3.81
CA ALA A 60 -14.42 7.77 4.52
C ALA A 60 -14.15 8.32 5.94
N LEU A 61 -13.17 7.75 6.65
CA LEU A 61 -12.76 8.21 7.98
C LEU A 61 -12.22 9.65 7.92
N VAL A 62 -11.30 9.93 7.00
CA VAL A 62 -10.71 11.27 6.84
C VAL A 62 -11.76 12.29 6.40
N ALA A 63 -12.64 11.93 5.46
CA ALA A 63 -13.75 12.78 5.04
C ALA A 63 -14.66 13.15 6.22
N THR A 64 -14.97 12.18 7.09
CA THR A 64 -15.80 12.40 8.28
C THR A 64 -15.09 13.28 9.32
N GLN A 65 -13.81 13.03 9.59
CA GLN A 65 -13.03 13.77 10.58
C GLN A 65 -12.78 15.23 10.19
N THR A 66 -12.59 15.50 8.89
CA THR A 66 -12.25 16.84 8.38
C THR A 66 -13.46 17.62 7.90
N GLY A 67 -14.62 16.98 7.74
CA GLY A 67 -15.79 17.56 7.08
C GLY A 67 -15.60 17.77 5.57
N THR A 68 -14.54 17.21 4.98
CA THR A 68 -14.25 17.35 3.55
C THR A 68 -15.09 16.38 2.73
N ALA A 69 -15.48 16.79 1.51
CA ALA A 69 -16.19 15.90 0.61
C ALA A 69 -15.37 14.65 0.27
N ARG A 70 -16.00 13.47 0.37
CA ARG A 70 -15.34 12.16 0.15
C ARG A 70 -14.56 12.07 -1.16
N HIS A 71 -15.11 12.59 -2.25
CA HIS A 71 -14.45 12.54 -3.57
C HIS A 71 -13.17 13.39 -3.61
N ALA A 72 -13.12 14.49 -2.85
CA ALA A 72 -11.93 15.34 -2.76
C ALA A 72 -10.82 14.63 -1.97
N VAL A 73 -11.19 13.99 -0.86
CA VAL A 73 -10.27 13.14 -0.07
C VAL A 73 -9.76 11.96 -0.90
N GLN A 74 -10.63 11.30 -1.66
CA GLN A 74 -10.24 10.22 -2.57
C GLN A 74 -9.21 10.71 -3.60
N ALA A 75 -9.44 11.86 -4.22
CA ALA A 75 -8.51 12.42 -5.21
C ALA A 75 -7.15 12.77 -4.58
N GLU A 76 -7.14 13.27 -3.34
CA GLU A 76 -5.89 13.50 -2.60
C GLU A 76 -5.19 12.18 -2.25
N TYR A 77 -5.93 11.18 -1.78
CA TYR A 77 -5.36 9.88 -1.45
C TYR A 77 -4.70 9.21 -2.67
N LEU A 78 -5.30 9.31 -3.85
CA LEU A 78 -4.69 8.83 -5.09
C LEU A 78 -3.36 9.56 -5.43
N ARG A 79 -3.26 10.86 -5.17
CA ARG A 79 -1.99 11.61 -5.33
C ARG A 79 -0.94 11.13 -4.32
N CYS A 80 -1.35 10.92 -3.08
CA CYS A 80 -0.49 10.34 -2.04
C CYS A 80 -0.01 8.93 -2.41
N LEU A 81 -0.87 8.10 -2.99
CA LEU A 81 -0.53 6.76 -3.46
C LEU A 81 0.54 6.78 -4.56
N ILE A 82 0.40 7.64 -5.56
CA ILE A 82 1.39 7.79 -6.63
C ILE A 82 2.75 8.18 -6.04
N SER A 83 2.76 9.21 -5.19
CA SER A 83 3.99 9.71 -4.54
C SER A 83 4.63 8.64 -3.64
N ALA A 84 3.82 7.93 -2.85
CA ALA A 84 4.29 6.85 -1.99
C ALA A 84 4.87 5.67 -2.78
N ARG A 85 4.27 5.35 -3.94
CA ARG A 85 4.74 4.28 -4.83
C ARG A 85 6.11 4.62 -5.41
N GLU A 86 6.29 5.83 -5.93
CA GLU A 86 7.58 6.28 -6.46
C GLU A 86 8.69 6.21 -5.40
N ALA A 87 8.41 6.69 -4.19
CA ALA A 87 9.35 6.62 -3.08
C ALA A 87 9.68 5.17 -2.69
N LEU A 88 8.69 4.28 -2.60
CA LEU A 88 8.92 2.87 -2.26
C LEU A 88 9.68 2.11 -3.34
N ILE A 89 9.43 2.39 -4.61
CA ILE A 89 10.20 1.81 -5.72
C ILE A 89 11.65 2.27 -5.64
N ALA A 90 11.90 3.56 -5.38
CA ALA A 90 13.26 4.08 -5.24
C ALA A 90 14.01 3.43 -4.05
N GLU A 91 13.32 3.19 -2.93
CA GLU A 91 13.92 2.60 -1.73
C GLU A 91 14.10 1.07 -1.79
N ARG A 92 13.20 0.35 -2.48
CA ARG A 92 13.09 -1.12 -2.36
C ARG A 92 13.10 -1.87 -3.69
N GLY A 93 13.09 -1.14 -4.80
CA GLY A 93 12.96 -1.71 -6.13
C GLY A 93 11.51 -1.94 -6.54
N ASP A 94 11.34 -2.23 -7.83
CA ASP A 94 10.03 -2.43 -8.45
C ASP A 94 9.37 -3.72 -7.92
N PRO A 95 8.13 -3.65 -7.38
CA PRO A 95 7.39 -4.82 -6.96
C PRO A 95 6.86 -5.66 -8.14
N THR A 96 6.95 -5.18 -9.38
CA THR A 96 6.41 -5.87 -10.56
C THR A 96 6.94 -7.31 -10.63
N PRO A 97 6.06 -8.33 -10.70
CA PRO A 97 6.50 -9.72 -10.74
C PRO A 97 7.38 -9.97 -11.96
N HIS A 98 8.49 -10.69 -11.77
CA HIS A 98 9.27 -11.18 -12.89
C HIS A 98 8.44 -12.20 -13.67
N ARG A 99 7.95 -11.82 -14.86
CA ARG A 99 7.29 -12.75 -15.77
C ARG A 99 8.25 -13.87 -16.11
N LEU A 100 7.78 -15.10 -16.00
CA LEU A 100 8.47 -16.25 -16.55
C LEU A 100 8.40 -16.12 -18.08
N ALA A 101 9.55 -15.90 -18.72
CA ALA A 101 9.73 -16.04 -20.17
C ALA A 101 9.86 -17.52 -20.53
#